data_AF-A0A097EF88-F1
#
_entry.id   AF-A0A097EF88-F1
#
_cell.length_a   1.000
_cell.length_b   1.000
_cell.length_c   1.000
_cell.angle_alpha   90.00
_cell.angle_beta   90.00
_cell.angle_gamma   90.00
#
_symmetry.space_group_name_H-M   'P 1'
#
loop_
_entity.id
_entity.type
_entity.pdbx_description
1 polymer ?
#
loop_
_entity_poly.entity_id
_entity_poly.type
_entity_poly.pdbx_seq_one_letter_code
_entity_poly.pdbx_strand_id
1 'polypeptide(L)'
;MAAGMQRKRHLRWPPVVALVVASAGLFWCVVNPDRSYWIGYALIMVGFFIANLMPIWGPLRRFSERADEFERQQRRDSFLVGLATVAVAAFAGIWLTVGLLAMQVWSALVAQQELTAFAFYMMALFSAVPTLHASWHTRPLNDED
;
A
#
# COMPACT_ATOMS: atom_id res chain seq x y z
N MET A 1 -16.03 33.84 -14.73
CA MET A 1 -14.59 33.60 -14.56
C MET A 1 -14.41 32.13 -14.20
N ALA A 2 -13.94 31.31 -15.14
CA ALA A 2 -13.76 29.88 -14.96
C ALA A 2 -12.62 29.63 -13.97
N ALA A 3 -12.94 29.18 -12.76
CA ALA A 3 -11.95 28.77 -11.78
C ALA A 3 -11.21 27.54 -12.31
N GLY A 4 -9.90 27.67 -12.48
CA GLY A 4 -9.03 26.68 -13.12
C GLY A 4 -9.25 25.28 -12.59
N MET A 5 -9.72 24.39 -13.47
CA MET A 5 -9.73 22.95 -13.26
C MET A 5 -8.30 22.50 -12.99
N GLN A 6 -7.99 22.24 -11.72
CA GLN A 6 -6.72 21.68 -11.30
C GLN A 6 -6.60 20.29 -11.93
N ARG A 7 -5.84 20.18 -13.03
CA ARG A 7 -5.58 18.95 -13.79
C ARG A 7 -5.23 17.83 -12.79
N LYS A 8 -6.17 16.90 -12.53
CA LYS A 8 -5.98 15.77 -11.61
C LYS A 8 -4.92 14.86 -12.23
N ARG A 9 -3.65 15.08 -11.88
CA ARG A 9 -2.52 14.31 -12.42
C ARG A 9 -2.66 12.86 -11.96
N HIS A 10 -2.87 11.95 -12.90
CA HIS A 10 -3.01 10.52 -12.65
C HIS A 10 -1.68 9.95 -12.16
N LEU A 11 -1.46 9.93 -10.84
CA LEU A 11 -0.34 9.20 -10.21
C LEU A 11 -0.67 7.70 -10.15
N ARG A 12 -0.69 7.03 -11.31
CA ARG A 12 -0.93 5.57 -11.39
C ARG A 12 0.32 4.74 -11.09
N TRP A 13 1.48 5.24 -11.53
CA TRP A 13 2.76 4.53 -11.41
C TRP A 13 3.36 4.50 -10.00
N PRO A 14 3.45 5.60 -9.24
CA PRO A 14 4.04 5.56 -7.90
C PRO A 14 3.41 4.55 -6.92
N PRO A 15 2.06 4.37 -6.86
CA PRO A 15 1.48 3.35 -5.99
C PRO A 15 1.81 1.93 -6.45
N VAL A 16 1.83 1.67 -7.77
CA VAL A 16 2.23 0.35 -8.30
C VAL A 16 3.69 0.07 -7.97
N VAL A 17 4.59 1.03 -8.17
CA VAL A 17 6.01 0.88 -7.86
C VAL A 17 6.21 0.62 -6.37
N ALA A 18 5.53 1.39 -5.50
CA ALA A 18 5.61 1.19 -4.05
C ALA A 18 5.17 -0.23 -3.64
N LEU A 19 4.06 -0.72 -4.22
CA LEU A 19 3.55 -2.05 -3.94
C LEU A 19 4.48 -3.14 -4.46
N VAL A 20 4.94 -3.05 -5.71
CA VAL A 20 5.86 -4.04 -6.29
C VAL A 20 7.15 -4.13 -5.49
N VAL A 21 7.73 -2.99 -5.11
CA VAL A 21 8.95 -2.94 -4.30
C VAL A 21 8.72 -3.53 -2.91
N ALA A 22 7.61 -3.17 -2.24
CA ALA A 22 7.30 -3.69 -0.92
C ALA A 22 6.98 -5.20 -0.94
N SER A 23 6.26 -5.68 -1.95
CA SER A 23 5.96 -7.11 -2.12
C SER A 23 7.20 -7.92 -2.47
N ALA A 24 8.10 -7.38 -3.29
CA ALA A 24 9.40 -8.01 -3.58
C ALA A 24 10.25 -8.12 -2.31
N GLY A 25 10.25 -7.08 -1.47
CA GLY A 25 10.92 -7.11 -0.16
C GLY A 25 10.35 -8.16 0.78
N LEU A 26 9.02 -8.28 0.86
CA LEU A 26 8.34 -9.30 1.66
C LEU A 26 8.66 -10.72 1.16
N PHE A 27 8.60 -10.93 -0.15
CA PHE A 27 8.97 -12.22 -0.74
C PHE A 27 10.42 -12.60 -0.43
N TRP A 28 11.32 -11.62 -0.49
CA TRP A 28 12.73 -11.83 -0.15
C TRP A 28 12.94 -12.24 1.30
N CYS A 29 12.27 -11.55 2.23
CA CYS A 29 12.26 -11.86 3.65
C CYS A 29 11.78 -13.30 3.93
N VAL A 30 10.67 -13.72 3.32
CA VAL A 30 10.12 -15.08 3.49
C VAL A 30 11.03 -16.17 2.92
N VAL A 31 11.69 -15.94 1.77
CA VAL A 31 12.54 -16.95 1.11
C VAL A 31 13.96 -17.00 1.71
N ASN A 32 14.47 -15.87 2.23
CA ASN A 32 15.84 -15.76 2.74
C ASN A 32 15.90 -15.18 4.17
N PRO A 33 15.21 -15.79 5.16
CA PRO A 33 15.08 -15.23 6.49
C PRO A 33 16.43 -15.04 7.21
N ASP A 34 17.36 -16.00 7.09
CA ASP A 34 18.59 -15.99 7.91
C ASP A 34 19.76 -15.20 7.32
N ARG A 35 19.83 -15.08 5.99
CA ARG A 35 21.03 -14.56 5.30
C ARG A 35 20.90 -13.11 4.86
N SER A 36 19.68 -12.63 4.63
CA SER A 36 19.47 -11.36 3.94
C SER A 36 18.16 -10.66 4.32
N TYR A 37 17.67 -10.85 5.54
CA TYR A 37 16.51 -10.14 6.08
C TYR A 37 16.58 -8.63 5.85
N TRP A 38 17.75 -8.01 6.09
CA TRP A 38 17.95 -6.57 5.91
C TRP A 38 17.68 -6.06 4.48
N ILE A 39 17.91 -6.89 3.46
CA ILE A 39 17.66 -6.51 2.06
C ILE A 39 16.16 -6.45 1.82
N GLY A 40 15.42 -7.47 2.25
CA GLY A 40 13.96 -7.50 2.15
C GLY A 40 13.31 -6.39 2.97
N TYR A 41 13.79 -6.18 4.20
CA TYR A 41 13.35 -5.11 5.07
C TYR A 41 13.60 -3.72 4.46
N ALA A 42 14.78 -3.48 3.87
CA ALA A 42 15.08 -2.21 3.20
C ALA A 42 14.16 -1.96 2.00
N LEU A 43 13.86 -2.98 1.19
CA LEU A 43 12.89 -2.88 0.09
C LEU A 43 11.49 -2.53 0.62
N ILE A 44 11.04 -3.18 1.70
CA ILE A 44 9.76 -2.83 2.35
C ILE A 44 9.78 -1.39 2.83
N MET A 45 10.87 -0.92 3.45
CA MET A 45 11.01 0.47 3.89
C MET A 45 10.91 1.44 2.71
N VAL A 46 11.59 1.18 1.60
CA VAL A 46 11.53 2.02 0.40
C VAL A 46 10.09 2.09 -0.13
N GLY A 47 9.42 0.95 -0.27
CA GLY A 47 8.01 0.91 -0.68
C GLY A 47 7.09 1.65 0.29
N PHE A 48 7.30 1.49 1.60
CA PHE A 48 6.60 2.20 2.65
C PHE A 48 6.78 3.72 2.56
N PHE A 49 8.02 4.20 2.37
CA PHE A 49 8.30 5.63 2.25
C PHE A 49 7.63 6.23 1.01
N ILE A 50 7.77 5.56 -0.15
CA ILE A 50 7.08 5.99 -1.38
C ILE A 50 5.57 6.04 -1.11
N ALA A 51 5.02 5.02 -0.45
CA ALA A 51 3.58 4.95 -0.16
C ALA A 51 3.09 6.05 0.78
N ASN A 52 3.86 6.42 1.79
CA ASN A 52 3.50 7.48 2.73
C ASN A 52 3.65 8.90 2.16
N LEU A 53 4.45 9.09 1.11
CA LEU A 53 4.57 10.37 0.41
C LEU A 53 3.41 10.60 -0.58
N MET A 54 2.72 9.54 -1.02
CA MET A 54 1.62 9.65 -1.99
C MET A 54 0.43 10.50 -1.53
N PRO A 55 -0.06 10.45 -0.27
CA PRO A 55 -1.16 11.31 0.19
C PRO A 55 -0.88 12.82 0.09
N ILE A 56 0.38 13.22 -0.02
CA ILE A 56 0.77 14.62 -0.16
C ILE A 56 0.48 15.11 -1.59
N TRP A 57 0.74 14.27 -2.61
CA TRP A 57 0.70 14.64 -4.04
C TRP A 57 -0.39 13.90 -4.84
N GLY A 58 -1.09 12.96 -4.19
CA GLY A 58 -2.04 12.05 -4.83
C GLY A 58 -3.45 12.63 -5.01
N PRO A 59 -4.29 11.91 -5.78
CA PRO A 59 -5.67 12.33 -6.10
C PRO A 59 -6.56 12.42 -4.86
N LEU A 60 -6.21 11.70 -3.79
CA LEU A 60 -6.85 11.74 -2.48
C LEU A 60 -6.16 12.78 -1.58
N ARG A 61 -6.18 14.06 -1.96
CA ARG A 61 -5.66 15.12 -1.08
C ARG A 61 -6.45 15.10 0.23
N ARG A 62 -5.78 14.90 1.36
CA ARG A 62 -6.41 14.77 2.70
C ARG A 62 -7.21 16.01 3.15
N PHE A 63 -6.98 17.19 2.54
CA PHE A 63 -7.48 18.48 3.01
C PHE A 63 -8.26 19.28 1.95
N SER A 64 -9.28 18.67 1.34
CA SER A 64 -10.24 19.40 0.50
C SER A 64 -11.60 19.42 1.19
N GLU A 65 -11.94 20.54 1.82
CA GLU A 65 -13.28 20.77 2.40
C GLU A 65 -14.38 20.90 1.32
N ARG A 66 -14.00 21.12 0.06
CA ARG A 66 -14.89 21.26 -1.10
C ARG A 66 -15.07 19.95 -1.89
N ALA A 67 -15.02 18.81 -1.22
CA ALA A 67 -15.28 17.52 -1.86
C ALA A 67 -16.80 17.33 -2.04
N ASP A 68 -17.25 17.31 -3.29
CA ASP A 68 -18.60 16.90 -3.68
C ASP A 68 -18.95 15.53 -3.07
N GLU A 69 -20.25 15.25 -2.86
CA GLU A 69 -20.73 13.99 -2.28
C GLU A 69 -20.18 12.75 -3.00
N PHE A 70 -19.99 12.86 -4.32
CA PHE A 70 -19.37 11.84 -5.15
C PHE A 70 -17.91 11.55 -4.76
N GLU A 71 -17.11 12.58 -4.48
CA GLU A 71 -15.72 12.42 -4.02
C GLU A 71 -15.66 11.80 -2.63
N ARG A 72 -16.63 12.11 -1.74
CA ARG A 72 -16.73 11.48 -0.42
C ARG A 72 -17.05 9.99 -0.51
N GLN A 73 -17.98 9.62 -1.38
CA GLN A 73 -18.33 8.21 -1.59
C GLN A 73 -17.15 7.44 -2.19
N GLN A 74 -16.47 7.99 -3.20
CA GLN A 74 -15.29 7.37 -3.81
C GLN A 74 -14.13 7.19 -2.80
N ARG A 75 -13.92 8.15 -1.89
CA ARG A 75 -12.95 8.02 -0.79
C ARG A 75 -13.30 6.88 0.14
N ARG A 76 -14.56 6.77 0.55
CA ARG A 76 -15.04 5.72 1.45
C ARG A 76 -14.83 4.34 0.83
N ASP A 77 -15.21 4.18 -0.43
CA ASP A 77 -15.09 2.89 -1.11
C ASP A 77 -13.61 2.49 -1.29
N SER A 78 -12.75 3.45 -1.66
CA SER A 78 -11.30 3.20 -1.77
C SER A 78 -10.66 2.85 -0.42
N PHE A 79 -11.14 3.44 0.67
CA PHE A 79 -10.69 3.12 2.02
C PHE A 79 -11.13 1.72 2.46
N LEU A 80 -12.37 1.32 2.14
CA LEU A 80 -12.87 -0.03 2.41
C LEU A 80 -12.08 -1.09 1.64
N VAL A 81 -11.71 -0.82 0.38
CA VAL A 81 -10.83 -1.72 -0.40
C VAL A 81 -9.44 -1.83 0.23
N GLY A 82 -8.86 -0.71 0.70
CA GLY A 82 -7.59 -0.72 1.42
C GLY A 82 -7.66 -1.54 2.71
N LEU A 83 -8.70 -1.34 3.52
CA LEU A 83 -8.94 -2.11 4.74
C LEU A 83 -9.12 -3.60 4.45
N ALA A 84 -9.94 -3.96 3.46
CA ALA A 84 -10.16 -5.34 3.07
C ALA A 84 -8.86 -6.00 2.62
N THR A 85 -8.03 -5.29 1.84
CA THR A 85 -6.73 -5.79 1.38
C THR A 85 -5.77 -6.03 2.54
N VAL A 86 -5.69 -5.09 3.48
CA VAL A 86 -4.89 -5.24 4.70
C VAL A 86 -5.41 -6.38 5.57
N ALA A 87 -6.72 -6.56 5.70
CA ALA A 87 -7.32 -7.64 6.48
C ALA A 87 -7.00 -9.02 5.88
N VAL A 88 -7.14 -9.17 4.56
CA VAL A 88 -6.78 -10.42 3.85
C VAL A 88 -5.29 -10.71 4.01
N ALA A 89 -4.44 -9.70 3.81
CA ALA A 89 -3.02 -9.84 4.04
C ALA A 89 -2.77 -10.28 5.49
N ALA A 90 -3.40 -9.64 6.49
CA ALA A 90 -3.15 -9.89 7.91
C ALA A 90 -3.46 -11.34 8.25
N PHE A 91 -4.63 -11.80 7.79
CA PHE A 91 -5.05 -13.18 7.96
C PHE A 91 -4.05 -14.15 7.35
N ALA A 92 -3.61 -13.90 6.11
CA ALA A 92 -2.61 -14.73 5.44
C ALA A 92 -1.26 -14.74 6.18
N GLY A 93 -0.76 -13.57 6.61
CA GLY A 93 0.53 -13.45 7.30
C GLY A 93 0.53 -14.13 8.66
N ILE A 94 -0.55 -13.99 9.43
CA ILE A 94 -0.71 -14.67 10.72
C ILE A 94 -0.67 -16.19 10.52
N TRP A 95 -1.49 -16.74 9.63
CA TRP A 95 -1.54 -18.17 9.39
C TRP A 95 -0.25 -18.74 8.80
N LEU A 96 0.42 -17.99 7.92
CA LEU A 96 1.73 -18.36 7.40
C LEU A 96 2.76 -18.45 8.54
N THR A 97 2.82 -17.43 9.40
CA THR A 97 3.78 -17.37 10.52
C THR A 97 3.53 -18.50 11.52
N VAL A 98 2.26 -18.71 11.89
CA VAL A 98 1.85 -19.81 12.78
C VAL A 98 2.19 -21.17 12.16
N GLY A 99 1.91 -21.37 10.87
CA GLY A 99 2.23 -22.61 10.18
C GLY A 99 3.73 -22.91 10.14
N LEU A 100 4.55 -21.92 9.80
CA LEU A 100 6.01 -22.09 9.72
C LEU A 100 6.65 -22.31 11.10
N LEU A 101 6.13 -21.68 12.15
CA LEU A 101 6.53 -21.96 13.53
C LEU A 101 6.11 -23.37 13.97
N ALA A 102 4.88 -23.79 13.67
CA ALA A 102 4.37 -25.12 14.02
C ALA A 102 5.17 -26.24 13.32
N MET A 103 5.60 -26.00 12.08
CA MET A 103 6.46 -26.91 11.33
C MET A 103 7.95 -26.83 11.74
N GLN A 104 8.30 -25.99 12.72
CA GLN A 104 9.69 -25.72 13.16
C GLN A 104 10.62 -25.30 12.02
N VAL A 105 10.07 -24.73 10.94
CA VAL A 105 10.83 -24.18 9.81
C VAL A 105 11.45 -22.85 10.21
N TRP A 106 10.72 -22.05 10.98
CA TRP A 106 11.19 -20.76 11.51
C TRP A 106 11.55 -20.84 12.98
N SER A 107 12.63 -20.16 13.35
CA SER A 107 12.93 -19.87 14.75
C SER A 107 12.06 -18.72 15.26
N ALA A 108 11.91 -18.59 16.58
CA ALA A 108 11.18 -17.49 17.19
C ALA A 108 11.77 -16.12 16.81
N LEU A 109 13.10 -16.04 16.66
CA LEU A 109 13.79 -14.81 16.24
C LEU A 109 13.40 -14.41 14.82
N VAL A 110 13.41 -15.36 13.88
CA VAL A 110 13.01 -15.14 12.49
C VAL A 110 11.55 -14.69 12.43
N ALA A 111 10.65 -15.37 13.15
CA ALA A 111 9.25 -14.98 13.19
C ALA A 111 9.04 -13.56 13.72
N GLN A 112 9.80 -13.13 14.75
CA GLN A 112 9.74 -11.77 15.27
C GLN A 112 10.19 -10.73 14.22
N GLN A 113 11.27 -11.01 13.50
CA GLN A 113 11.78 -10.15 12.43
C GLN A 113 10.77 -10.03 11.28
N GLU A 114 10.26 -11.16 10.81
CA GLU A 114 9.27 -11.24 9.73
C GLU A 114 7.96 -10.52 10.10
N LEU A 115 7.45 -10.70 11.33
CA LEU A 115 6.28 -9.97 11.81
C LEU A 115 6.51 -8.44 11.85
N THR A 116 7.73 -8.02 12.18
CA THR A 116 8.10 -6.60 12.16
C THR A 116 8.10 -6.06 10.73
N ALA A 117 8.76 -6.75 9.79
CA ALA A 117 8.75 -6.41 8.37
C ALA A 117 7.31 -6.36 7.80
N PHE A 118 6.50 -7.34 8.19
CA PHE A 118 5.12 -7.46 7.77
C PHE A 118 4.25 -6.30 8.26
N ALA A 119 4.46 -5.80 9.48
CA ALA A 119 3.75 -4.62 9.97
C ALA A 119 3.98 -3.38 9.10
N PHE A 120 5.22 -3.15 8.65
CA PHE A 120 5.52 -2.04 7.74
C PHE A 120 4.96 -2.25 6.33
N TYR A 121 4.98 -3.49 5.85
CA TYR A 121 4.30 -3.86 4.60
C TYR A 121 2.80 -3.56 4.67
N MET A 122 2.14 -3.83 5.79
CA MET A 122 0.74 -3.47 5.99
C MET A 122 0.46 -1.98 5.92
N MET A 123 1.34 -1.17 6.52
CA MET A 123 1.20 0.28 6.42
C MET A 123 1.40 0.78 4.97
N ALA A 124 2.30 0.13 4.22
CA ALA A 124 2.50 0.41 2.80
C ALA A 124 1.24 0.04 1.99
N LEU A 125 0.65 -1.14 2.21
CA LEU A 125 -0.62 -1.55 1.61
C LEU A 125 -1.73 -0.57 1.93
N PHE A 126 -1.92 -0.22 3.20
CA PHE A 126 -2.95 0.70 3.66
C PHE A 126 -2.84 2.08 3.01
N SER A 127 -1.63 2.56 2.74
CA SER A 127 -1.39 3.86 2.13
C SER A 127 -1.50 3.82 0.60
N ALA A 128 -1.00 2.76 -0.03
CA ALA A 128 -0.91 2.65 -1.48
C ALA A 128 -2.20 2.15 -2.13
N VAL A 129 -2.89 1.18 -1.53
CA VAL A 129 -4.06 0.53 -2.13
C VAL A 129 -5.25 1.48 -2.32
N PRO A 130 -5.67 2.29 -1.34
CA PRO A 130 -6.73 3.28 -1.54
C PRO A 130 -6.36 4.30 -2.62
N THR A 131 -5.09 4.72 -2.65
CA THR A 131 -4.57 5.67 -3.64
C THR A 131 -4.62 5.08 -5.04
N LEU A 132 -4.23 3.82 -5.18
CA LEU A 132 -4.26 3.08 -6.43
C LEU A 132 -5.71 2.88 -6.93
N HIS A 133 -6.60 2.44 -6.05
CA HIS A 133 -8.01 2.25 -6.34
C HIS A 133 -8.67 3.56 -6.81
N ALA A 134 -8.44 4.65 -6.07
CA ALA A 134 -8.94 5.97 -6.46
C ALA A 134 -8.34 6.47 -7.79
N SER A 135 -7.06 6.17 -8.07
CA SER A 135 -6.40 6.56 -9.33
C SER A 135 -6.91 5.81 -10.57
N TRP A 136 -7.49 4.62 -10.38
CA TRP A 136 -8.13 3.83 -11.43
C TRP A 136 -9.60 4.18 -11.63
N HIS A 137 -10.32 4.51 -10.55
CA HIS A 137 -11.74 4.88 -10.62
C HIS A 137 -12.01 6.35 -10.96
N THR A 138 -10.97 7.20 -11.01
CA THR A 138 -11.11 8.56 -11.56
C THR A 138 -11.19 8.47 -13.08
N ARG A 139 -12.39 8.69 -13.63
CA ARG A 139 -12.62 8.85 -15.08
C ARG A 139 -11.68 9.95 -15.61
N PRO A 140 -11.00 9.75 -16.75
CA PRO A 140 -10.44 10.87 -17.48
C PRO A 140 -11.61 11.79 -17.83
N LEU A 141 -11.55 13.06 -17.40
CA LEU A 141 -12.31 14.07 -18.12
C LEU A 141 -11.72 14.04 -19.52
N ASN A 142 -12.54 13.74 -20.54
CA ASN A 142 -12.13 13.91 -21.92
C ASN A 142 -11.48 15.29 -22.01
N ASP A 143 -10.27 15.35 -22.57
CA ASP A 143 -9.78 16.59 -23.16
C ASP A 143 -10.79 16.89 -24.27
N GLU A 144 -11.87 17.61 -23.94
CA GLU A 144 -12.69 18.28 -24.94
C GLU A 144 -11.87 19.48 -25.43
N ASP A 145 -11.71 19.51 -26.76
CA ASP A 145 -10.92 20.43 -27.57
C ASP A 145 -11.01 21.92 -27.19
#